data_AF-A0A0S7XQQ6-F1
#
_entry.id   AF-A0A0S7XQQ6-F1
#
_cell.length_a   1.000
_cell.length_b   1.000
_cell.length_c   1.000
_cell.angle_alpha   90.00
_cell.angle_beta   90.00
_cell.angle_gamma   90.00
#
_symmetry.space_group_name_H-M   'P 1'
#
loop_
_entity.id
_entity.type
_entity.pdbx_description
1 polymer ?
#
loop_
_entity_poly.entity_id
_entity_poly.type
_entity_poly.pdbx_seq_one_letter_code
_entity_poly.pdbx_strand_id
1 'polypeptide(L)'
;MADREKIRKKSDFGDGFTHNLKPLRSLNLSEATDFETMLVQMSKTAFGGRSLGEALEVYTTILKDPDCLIVGTFSGAMTMAKMGLVLCEMIDRNFLDVIISTGALVMHGLVEEVGACHFKYDGDMKDAELYKHGYNRVYDTIEAEKNLVDTGLIIDSIWEDLDSDSPQSSFSLLAKIGEYLSKNEVGRGILKSAFEKKVPVYIPAFTDSELGLDFAIYNRIRQTKGKSPLRFNPLLDLEDYTNRVASAKYTGIFTIGGGVPRNWAQQIGPYLEAIYRRFGEGKKDPTRFKYGIRICPEPMHWGGLSGCTYSEGVSWGKFIPKKEGGLWAEVLCDATIAWPILIKAVIERLDKEGFKRK
;
A
#
# COMPACT_ATOMS: atom_id res chain seq x y z
N MET A 1 -43.56 -41.60 0.27
CA MET A 1 -44.55 -40.96 1.17
C MET A 1 -44.05 -39.57 1.45
N ALA A 2 -44.89 -38.57 1.16
CA ALA A 2 -44.55 -37.16 1.14
C ALA A 2 -44.03 -36.66 2.49
N ASP A 3 -42.86 -36.03 2.45
CA ASP A 3 -42.29 -35.23 3.53
C ASP A 3 -43.21 -34.01 3.72
N ARG A 4 -44.21 -34.14 4.60
CA ARG A 4 -45.17 -33.08 4.89
C ARG A 4 -44.41 -31.90 5.49
N GLU A 5 -44.56 -30.74 4.85
CA GLU A 5 -44.05 -29.44 5.28
C GLU A 5 -44.16 -29.24 6.79
N LYS A 6 -43.02 -29.29 7.48
CA LYS A 6 -42.91 -28.88 8.88
C LYS A 6 -42.99 -27.36 8.94
N ILE A 7 -44.20 -26.82 9.04
CA ILE A 7 -44.39 -25.42 9.42
C ILE A 7 -43.79 -25.24 10.82
N ARG A 8 -42.76 -24.39 10.91
CA ARG A 8 -42.12 -24.05 12.19
C ARG A 8 -43.12 -23.37 13.11
N LYS A 9 -43.17 -23.79 14.38
CA LYS A 9 -43.96 -23.14 15.42
C LYS A 9 -43.22 -21.91 15.94
N LYS A 10 -43.95 -20.95 16.54
CA LYS A 10 -43.33 -19.76 17.15
C LYS A 10 -42.28 -20.11 18.21
N SER A 11 -42.45 -21.24 18.91
CA SER A 11 -41.48 -21.78 19.88
C SER A 11 -40.15 -22.20 19.25
N ASP A 12 -40.14 -22.47 17.94
CA ASP A 12 -38.96 -22.93 17.20
C ASP A 12 -38.12 -21.73 16.72
N PHE A 13 -38.61 -20.49 16.89
CA PHE A 13 -37.89 -19.28 16.50
C PHE A 13 -36.89 -18.88 17.59
N GLY A 14 -35.61 -18.84 17.23
CA GLY A 14 -34.56 -18.33 18.12
C GLY A 14 -34.62 -16.80 18.26
N ASP A 15 -34.28 -16.31 19.43
CA ASP A 15 -34.10 -14.88 19.77
C ASP A 15 -32.69 -14.35 19.47
N GLY A 16 -31.82 -15.22 18.93
CA GLY A 16 -30.40 -14.96 18.70
C GLY A 16 -29.52 -15.14 19.93
N PHE A 17 -29.99 -14.77 21.13
CA PHE A 17 -29.24 -14.93 22.38
C PHE A 17 -29.04 -16.39 22.76
N THR A 18 -30.07 -17.21 22.56
CA THR A 18 -30.04 -18.68 22.73
C THR A 18 -28.93 -19.37 21.93
N HIS A 19 -28.51 -18.79 20.81
CA HIS A 19 -27.44 -19.31 19.96
C HIS A 19 -26.14 -18.49 20.07
N ASN A 20 -26.00 -17.63 21.08
CA ASN A 20 -24.86 -16.73 21.27
C ASN A 20 -24.56 -15.84 20.04
N LEU A 21 -25.59 -15.45 19.29
CA LEU A 21 -25.43 -14.44 18.23
C LEU A 21 -25.16 -13.07 18.87
N LYS A 22 -24.31 -12.28 18.23
CA LYS A 22 -23.95 -10.94 18.72
C LYS A 22 -24.96 -9.90 18.17
N PRO A 23 -25.71 -9.20 19.03
CA PRO A 23 -26.63 -8.16 18.57
C PRO A 23 -25.87 -6.96 18.01
N LEU A 24 -26.44 -6.34 16.98
CA LEU A 24 -25.92 -5.08 16.45
C LEU A 24 -26.30 -3.91 17.35
N ARG A 25 -25.57 -2.80 17.22
CA ARG A 25 -25.86 -1.55 17.95
C ARG A 25 -25.95 -0.39 16.97
N SER A 26 -26.87 0.52 17.22
CA SER A 26 -26.93 1.80 16.51
C SER A 26 -25.70 2.63 16.83
N LEU A 27 -25.18 3.33 15.82
CA LEU A 27 -24.10 4.30 16.00
C LEU A 27 -24.63 5.50 16.80
N ASN A 28 -23.98 5.83 17.92
CA ASN A 28 -24.29 6.98 18.74
C ASN A 28 -23.24 8.07 18.58
N LEU A 29 -23.51 9.04 17.70
CA LEU A 29 -22.61 10.15 17.41
C LEU A 29 -22.34 11.05 18.62
N SER A 30 -23.25 11.12 19.60
CA SER A 30 -23.04 11.92 20.81
C SER A 30 -21.96 11.35 21.74
N GLU A 31 -21.64 10.06 21.61
CA GLU A 31 -20.60 9.37 22.39
C GLU A 31 -19.28 9.19 21.61
N ALA A 32 -19.27 9.43 20.29
CA ALA A 32 -18.10 9.25 19.45
C ALA A 32 -17.24 10.53 19.43
N THR A 33 -16.44 10.75 20.47
CA THR A 33 -15.60 11.95 20.62
C THR A 33 -14.27 11.89 19.85
N ASP A 34 -13.90 10.73 19.33
CA ASP A 34 -12.69 10.50 18.55
C ASP A 34 -12.90 9.37 17.51
N PHE A 35 -11.94 9.20 16.59
CA PHE A 35 -12.06 8.24 15.50
C PHE A 35 -11.99 6.80 15.99
N GLU A 36 -11.20 6.51 17.03
CA GLU A 36 -11.19 5.20 17.67
C GLU A 36 -12.59 4.80 18.17
N THR A 37 -13.22 5.65 18.97
CA THR A 37 -14.55 5.39 19.54
C THR A 37 -15.58 5.23 18.43
N MET A 38 -15.50 6.07 17.38
CA MET A 38 -16.35 5.95 16.20
C MET A 38 -16.19 4.57 15.53
N LEU A 39 -14.98 4.14 15.24
CA LEU A 39 -14.73 2.85 14.57
C LEU A 39 -15.08 1.64 15.45
N VAL A 40 -14.86 1.71 16.77
CA VAL A 40 -15.31 0.69 17.73
C VAL A 40 -16.83 0.55 17.71
N GLN A 41 -17.57 1.66 17.66
CA GLN A 41 -19.03 1.60 17.50
C GLN A 41 -19.42 1.06 16.13
N MET A 42 -18.77 1.52 15.04
CA MET A 42 -19.04 1.06 13.68
C MET A 42 -18.81 -0.46 13.50
N SER A 43 -17.85 -1.06 14.21
CA SER A 43 -17.65 -2.52 14.24
C SER A 43 -18.89 -3.31 14.70
N LYS A 44 -19.80 -2.68 15.44
CA LYS A 44 -21.05 -3.27 15.93
C LYS A 44 -22.25 -2.97 15.03
N THR A 45 -22.03 -2.28 13.90
CA THR A 45 -23.03 -1.95 12.88
C THR A 45 -23.01 -3.00 11.75
N ALA A 46 -23.26 -2.63 10.49
CA ALA A 46 -23.27 -3.52 9.32
C ALA A 46 -22.54 -2.89 8.11
N PHE A 47 -22.31 -3.70 7.05
CA PHE A 47 -21.72 -3.29 5.78
C PHE A 47 -20.33 -2.63 5.92
N GLY A 48 -20.02 -1.64 5.07
CA GLY A 48 -18.70 -0.98 5.05
C GLY A 48 -18.33 -0.33 6.38
N GLY A 49 -19.30 0.11 7.17
CA GLY A 49 -19.05 0.63 8.52
C GLY A 49 -18.46 -0.45 9.44
N ARG A 50 -19.07 -1.65 9.45
CA ARG A 50 -18.51 -2.80 10.17
C ARG A 50 -17.12 -3.15 9.66
N SER A 51 -16.94 -3.25 8.34
CA SER A 51 -15.64 -3.59 7.74
C SER A 51 -14.53 -2.64 8.16
N LEU A 52 -14.79 -1.32 8.19
CA LEU A 52 -13.81 -0.32 8.63
C LEU A 52 -13.53 -0.41 10.14
N GLY A 53 -14.56 -0.65 10.96
CA GLY A 53 -14.41 -0.88 12.39
C GLY A 53 -13.62 -2.15 12.72
N GLU A 54 -13.85 -3.25 12.00
CA GLU A 54 -13.08 -4.49 12.14
C GLU A 54 -11.63 -4.32 11.65
N ALA A 55 -11.38 -3.48 10.64
CA ALA A 55 -10.04 -3.17 10.17
C ALA A 55 -9.17 -2.49 11.25
N LEU A 56 -9.77 -1.69 12.14
CA LEU A 56 -9.06 -1.12 13.29
C LEU A 56 -8.51 -2.21 14.21
N GLU A 57 -9.32 -3.22 14.55
CA GLU A 57 -8.89 -4.34 15.39
C GLU A 57 -7.79 -5.18 14.72
N VAL A 58 -7.97 -5.50 13.44
CA VAL A 58 -6.98 -6.26 12.68
C VAL A 58 -5.66 -5.48 12.61
N TYR A 59 -5.66 -4.20 12.23
CA TYR A 59 -4.41 -3.46 12.08
C TYR A 59 -3.70 -3.19 13.40
N THR A 60 -4.45 -2.92 14.48
CA THR A 60 -3.89 -2.83 15.83
C THR A 60 -3.21 -4.15 16.23
N THR A 61 -3.80 -5.30 15.90
CA THR A 61 -3.21 -6.62 16.16
C THR A 61 -1.92 -6.82 15.37
N ILE A 62 -1.89 -6.42 14.10
CA ILE A 62 -0.69 -6.47 13.24
C ILE A 62 0.45 -5.66 13.87
N LEU A 63 0.16 -4.41 14.25
CA LEU A 63 1.16 -3.49 14.80
C LEU A 63 1.72 -3.94 16.15
N LYS A 64 0.94 -4.71 16.92
CA LYS A 64 1.34 -5.24 18.23
C LYS A 64 2.04 -6.60 18.16
N ASP A 65 2.07 -7.27 17.01
CA ASP A 65 2.81 -8.52 16.83
C ASP A 65 4.30 -8.21 16.57
N PRO A 66 5.21 -8.45 17.54
CA PRO A 66 6.63 -8.13 17.39
C PRO A 66 7.34 -9.00 16.37
N ASP A 67 6.75 -10.13 15.99
CA ASP A 67 7.29 -11.09 15.04
C ASP A 67 6.78 -10.83 13.60
N CYS A 68 5.99 -9.77 13.40
CA CYS A 68 5.34 -9.45 12.14
C CYS A 68 6.10 -8.38 11.35
N LEU A 69 6.56 -8.74 10.15
CA LEU A 69 7.02 -7.82 9.12
C LEU A 69 5.81 -7.31 8.32
N ILE A 70 5.65 -5.98 8.26
CA ILE A 70 4.49 -5.31 7.67
C ILE A 70 4.86 -4.73 6.30
N VAL A 71 4.21 -5.27 5.27
CA VAL A 71 4.37 -4.83 3.87
C VAL A 71 3.23 -3.88 3.50
N GLY A 72 3.54 -2.63 3.20
CA GLY A 72 2.61 -1.65 2.64
C GLY A 72 2.60 -1.73 1.12
N THR A 73 1.40 -1.83 0.52
CA THR A 73 1.23 -1.81 -0.94
C THR A 73 0.31 -0.68 -1.34
N PHE A 74 0.82 0.28 -2.13
CA PHE A 74 0.07 1.50 -2.47
C PHE A 74 -0.04 1.67 -3.98
N SER A 75 -1.27 1.82 -4.46
CA SER A 75 -1.55 2.14 -5.86
C SER A 75 -2.71 3.13 -5.97
N GLY A 76 -3.05 3.48 -7.20
CA GLY A 76 -3.92 4.61 -7.49
C GLY A 76 -3.19 5.95 -7.35
N ALA A 77 -3.90 7.04 -7.65
CA ALA A 77 -3.35 8.38 -7.66
C ALA A 77 -3.32 9.01 -6.25
N MET A 78 -2.84 8.29 -5.24
CA MET A 78 -2.99 8.68 -3.82
C MET A 78 -2.19 9.94 -3.46
N THR A 79 -1.02 10.16 -4.04
CA THR A 79 -0.25 11.41 -3.86
C THR A 79 -0.91 12.58 -4.57
N MET A 80 -1.44 12.38 -5.78
CA MET A 80 -2.30 13.37 -6.45
C MET A 80 -3.53 13.72 -5.60
N ALA A 81 -4.16 12.71 -4.98
CA ALA A 81 -5.29 12.87 -4.06
C ALA A 81 -4.90 13.37 -2.65
N LYS A 82 -3.65 13.83 -2.46
CA LYS A 82 -3.14 14.44 -1.22
C LYS A 82 -3.12 13.52 0.00
N MET A 83 -2.94 12.22 -0.22
CA MET A 83 -2.77 11.21 0.84
C MET A 83 -1.30 10.95 1.20
N GLY A 84 -0.34 11.65 0.59
CA GLY A 84 1.10 11.44 0.83
C GLY A 84 1.51 11.55 2.30
N LEU A 85 0.95 12.51 3.05
CA LEU A 85 1.25 12.67 4.47
C LEU A 85 0.66 11.56 5.35
N VAL A 86 -0.42 10.89 4.92
CA VAL A 86 -0.94 9.70 5.62
C VAL A 86 0.08 8.58 5.54
N LEU A 87 0.68 8.37 4.36
CA LEU A 87 1.75 7.40 4.19
C LEU A 87 3.01 7.81 4.98
N CYS A 88 3.40 9.08 4.96
CA CYS A 88 4.52 9.57 5.78
C CYS A 88 4.26 9.29 7.27
N GLU A 89 3.04 9.48 7.77
CA GLU A 89 2.69 9.19 9.17
C GLU A 89 2.85 7.70 9.51
N MET A 90 2.45 6.82 8.60
CA MET A 90 2.66 5.38 8.77
C MET A 90 4.14 5.02 8.80
N ILE A 91 4.96 5.63 7.92
CA ILE A 91 6.41 5.40 7.91
C ILE A 91 7.05 5.92 9.19
N ASP A 92 6.74 7.16 9.56
CA ASP A 92 7.38 7.87 10.66
C ASP A 92 7.12 7.21 12.03
N ARG A 93 6.00 6.50 12.14
CA ARG A 93 5.57 5.72 13.31
C ARG A 93 5.99 4.23 13.26
N ASN A 94 6.81 3.85 12.28
CA ASN A 94 7.22 2.45 12.06
C ASN A 94 6.01 1.51 11.85
N PHE A 95 4.94 1.97 11.23
CA PHE A 95 3.77 1.13 10.94
C PHE A 95 3.93 0.24 9.69
N LEU A 96 5.04 0.43 8.97
CA LEU A 96 5.42 -0.30 7.75
C LEU A 96 6.91 -0.62 7.83
N ASP A 97 7.29 -1.83 7.42
CA ASP A 97 8.68 -2.26 7.31
C ASP A 97 9.16 -2.33 5.87
N VAL A 98 8.22 -2.40 4.91
CA VAL A 98 8.48 -2.44 3.47
C VAL A 98 7.38 -1.67 2.75
N ILE A 99 7.73 -0.91 1.71
CA ILE A 99 6.79 -0.23 0.83
C ILE A 99 6.95 -0.75 -0.60
N ILE A 100 5.83 -1.09 -1.22
CA ILE A 100 5.76 -1.43 -2.65
C ILE A 100 4.71 -0.51 -3.27
N SER A 101 5.08 0.24 -4.29
CA SER A 101 4.22 1.27 -4.88
C SER A 101 4.24 1.23 -6.41
N THR A 102 3.27 1.90 -7.04
CA THR A 102 3.41 2.32 -8.45
C THR A 102 4.42 3.47 -8.53
N GLY A 103 5.10 3.58 -9.67
CA GLY A 103 6.07 4.66 -9.86
C GLY A 103 5.40 6.02 -10.04
N ALA A 104 4.20 6.07 -10.63
CA ALA A 104 3.40 7.29 -10.71
C ALA A 104 3.10 7.88 -9.31
N LEU A 105 2.70 7.05 -8.33
CA LEU A 105 2.45 7.52 -6.97
C LEU A 105 3.71 8.14 -6.35
N VAL A 106 4.86 7.46 -6.50
CA VAL A 106 6.14 7.94 -5.97
C VAL A 106 6.58 9.23 -6.65
N MET A 107 6.49 9.33 -7.99
CA MET A 107 6.87 10.53 -8.74
C MET A 107 6.02 11.74 -8.33
N HIS A 108 4.69 11.62 -8.33
CA HIS A 108 3.84 12.75 -7.94
C HIS A 108 4.03 13.14 -6.47
N GLY A 109 4.41 12.20 -5.59
CA GLY A 109 4.84 12.53 -4.24
C GLY A 109 6.13 13.35 -4.24
N LEU A 110 7.13 12.92 -5.03
CA LEU A 110 8.42 13.60 -5.17
C LEU A 110 8.28 15.03 -5.69
N VAL A 111 7.39 15.27 -6.65
CA VAL A 111 7.08 16.61 -7.18
C VAL A 111 6.70 17.59 -6.05
N GLU A 112 5.87 17.16 -5.11
CA GLU A 112 5.51 18.00 -3.94
C GLU A 112 6.69 18.17 -2.97
N GLU A 113 7.51 17.13 -2.81
CA GLU A 113 8.68 17.15 -1.92
C GLU A 113 9.75 18.13 -2.38
N VAL A 114 9.90 18.35 -3.69
CA VAL A 114 10.82 19.36 -4.27
C VAL A 114 10.19 20.76 -4.39
N GLY A 115 9.04 20.97 -3.72
CA GLY A 115 8.43 22.30 -3.53
C GLY A 115 7.42 22.72 -4.59
N ALA A 116 7.07 21.83 -5.54
CA ALA A 116 6.00 22.11 -6.49
C ALA A 116 4.62 21.75 -5.92
N CYS A 117 3.56 21.99 -6.71
CA CYS A 117 2.19 21.72 -6.28
C CYS A 117 1.33 21.17 -7.42
N HIS A 118 0.29 20.44 -7.02
CA HIS A 118 -0.81 20.03 -7.90
C HIS A 118 -1.99 20.97 -7.71
N PHE A 119 -2.79 21.14 -8.75
CA PHE A 119 -3.91 22.07 -8.76
C PHE A 119 -5.24 21.34 -8.89
N LYS A 120 -6.31 21.90 -8.33
CA LYS A 120 -7.66 21.41 -8.60
C LYS A 120 -8.03 21.73 -10.05
N TYR A 121 -8.61 20.77 -10.75
CA TYR A 121 -9.27 21.00 -12.03
C TYR A 121 -10.74 21.38 -11.80
N ASP A 122 -11.15 22.53 -12.29
CA ASP A 122 -12.50 23.08 -12.15
C ASP A 122 -13.45 22.72 -13.32
N GLY A 123 -12.91 22.18 -14.42
CA GLY A 123 -13.69 21.74 -15.57
C GLY A 123 -13.72 22.70 -16.76
N ASP A 124 -13.14 23.89 -16.62
CA ASP A 124 -13.33 24.97 -17.60
C ASP A 124 -12.45 24.79 -18.86
N MET A 125 -11.22 24.28 -18.69
CA MET A 125 -10.26 24.10 -19.79
C MET A 125 -10.39 22.72 -20.43
N LYS A 126 -10.62 22.63 -21.73
CA LYS A 126 -10.77 21.32 -22.42
C LYS A 126 -9.46 20.54 -22.40
N ASP A 127 -9.54 19.20 -22.44
CA ASP A 127 -8.34 18.33 -22.45
C ASP A 127 -7.32 18.69 -23.57
N ALA A 128 -7.79 19.13 -24.75
CA ALA A 128 -6.90 19.58 -25.82
C ALA A 128 -6.20 20.92 -25.52
N GLU A 129 -6.81 21.79 -24.72
CA GLU A 129 -6.19 23.03 -24.24
C GLU A 129 -5.25 22.74 -23.08
N LEU A 130 -5.62 21.85 -22.16
CA LEU A 130 -4.74 21.34 -21.10
C LEU A 130 -3.44 20.80 -21.69
N TYR A 131 -3.53 19.92 -22.70
CA TYR A 131 -2.36 19.40 -23.41
C TYR A 131 -1.48 20.51 -24.01
N LYS A 132 -2.07 21.51 -24.68
CA LYS A 132 -1.30 22.61 -25.28
C LYS A 132 -0.54 23.46 -24.25
N HIS A 133 -1.05 23.54 -23.02
CA HIS A 133 -0.43 24.30 -21.94
C HIS A 133 0.47 23.42 -21.04
N GLY A 134 0.63 22.13 -21.33
CA GLY A 134 1.41 21.21 -20.51
C GLY A 134 0.76 20.91 -19.16
N TYR A 135 -0.56 20.78 -19.13
CA TYR A 135 -1.32 20.38 -17.94
C TYR A 135 -1.85 18.95 -18.09
N ASN A 136 -1.28 18.03 -17.32
CA ASN A 136 -1.70 16.64 -17.28
C ASN A 136 -2.75 16.44 -16.20
N ARG A 137 -3.94 16.03 -16.61
CA ARG A 137 -5.06 15.84 -15.68
C ARG A 137 -5.17 14.40 -15.19
N VAL A 138 -5.21 14.25 -13.88
CA VAL A 138 -5.56 13.02 -13.17
C VAL A 138 -6.93 13.22 -12.52
N TYR A 139 -7.97 12.76 -13.20
CA TYR A 139 -9.37 13.00 -12.81
C TYR A 139 -9.68 14.49 -12.58
N ASP A 140 -9.80 14.97 -11.35
CA ASP A 140 -10.11 16.35 -10.99
C ASP A 140 -8.89 17.11 -10.44
N THR A 141 -7.69 16.62 -10.71
CA THR A 141 -6.42 17.21 -10.28
C THR A 141 -5.48 17.42 -11.48
N ILE A 142 -4.73 18.51 -11.50
CA ILE A 142 -3.75 18.88 -12.53
C ILE A 142 -2.32 18.73 -11.98
N GLU A 143 -1.50 18.01 -12.74
CA GLU A 143 -0.04 18.04 -12.70
C GLU A 143 0.47 18.95 -13.81
N ALA A 144 1.38 19.88 -13.50
CA ALA A 144 2.02 20.68 -14.52
C ALA A 144 3.25 19.96 -15.05
N GLU A 145 3.37 19.78 -16.36
CA GLU A 145 4.54 19.15 -16.99
C GLU A 145 5.85 19.86 -16.61
N LYS A 146 5.78 21.18 -16.39
CA LYS A 146 6.92 21.95 -15.88
C LYS A 146 7.47 21.36 -14.58
N ASN A 147 6.61 20.94 -13.66
CA ASN A 147 7.03 20.36 -12.39
C ASN A 147 7.76 19.03 -12.60
N LEU A 148 7.25 18.18 -13.50
CA LEU A 148 7.88 16.90 -13.84
C LEU A 148 9.26 17.12 -14.46
N VAL A 149 9.38 18.06 -15.40
CA VAL A 149 10.65 18.42 -16.04
C VAL A 149 11.65 18.95 -15.00
N ASP A 150 11.25 19.89 -14.14
CA ASP A 150 12.13 20.43 -13.11
C ASP A 150 12.59 19.34 -12.12
N THR A 151 11.68 18.42 -11.76
CA THR A 151 11.99 17.26 -10.89
C THR A 151 12.96 16.30 -11.56
N GLY A 152 12.77 16.02 -12.85
CA GLY A 152 13.66 15.17 -13.66
C GLY A 152 15.10 15.70 -13.68
N LEU A 153 15.29 17.02 -13.76
CA LEU A 153 16.62 17.64 -13.69
C LEU A 153 17.32 17.44 -12.33
N ILE A 154 16.56 17.43 -11.23
CA ILE A 154 17.09 17.09 -9.90
C ILE A 154 17.51 15.62 -9.89
N ILE A 155 16.68 14.73 -10.40
CA ILE A 155 16.97 13.28 -10.48
C ILE A 155 18.22 13.01 -11.32
N ASP A 156 18.37 13.67 -12.47
CA ASP A 156 19.57 13.58 -13.32
C ASP A 156 20.85 13.91 -12.55
N SER A 157 20.80 14.92 -11.67
CA SER A 157 21.94 15.30 -10.83
C SER A 157 22.28 14.23 -9.79
N ILE A 158 21.27 13.55 -9.24
CA ILE A 158 21.44 12.47 -8.27
C ILE A 158 22.07 11.24 -8.93
N TRP A 159 21.73 10.97 -10.19
CA TRP A 159 22.26 9.82 -10.93
C TRP A 159 23.62 10.05 -11.59
N GLU A 160 24.14 11.28 -11.57
CA GLU A 160 25.48 11.58 -12.09
C GLU A 160 26.60 10.82 -11.36
N ASP A 161 26.43 10.61 -10.06
CA ASP A 161 27.39 9.89 -9.22
C ASP A 161 27.23 8.36 -9.28
N LEU A 162 26.27 7.84 -10.07
CA LEU A 162 26.08 6.40 -10.20
C LEU A 162 27.09 5.76 -11.16
N ASP A 163 27.68 4.67 -10.69
CA ASP A 163 28.54 3.80 -11.47
C ASP A 163 27.72 2.90 -12.43
N SER A 164 28.24 2.72 -13.65
CA SER A 164 27.65 1.85 -14.67
C SER A 164 28.04 0.37 -14.52
N ASP A 165 29.06 0.05 -13.72
CA ASP A 165 29.55 -1.32 -13.52
C ASP A 165 28.70 -2.15 -12.56
N SER A 166 27.76 -1.52 -11.86
CA SER A 166 26.75 -2.21 -11.05
C SER A 166 25.32 -1.94 -11.56
N PRO A 167 24.51 -2.98 -11.82
CA PRO A 167 23.11 -2.80 -12.17
C PRO A 167 22.34 -2.17 -11.02
N GLN A 168 21.50 -1.18 -11.36
CA GLN A 168 20.60 -0.51 -10.45
C GLN A 168 19.25 -1.24 -10.39
N SER A 169 18.52 -1.04 -9.31
CA SER A 169 17.14 -1.48 -9.10
C SER A 169 16.28 -0.30 -8.64
N SER A 170 14.95 -0.45 -8.62
CA SER A 170 14.09 0.66 -8.15
C SER A 170 14.42 1.03 -6.71
N PHE A 171 14.67 0.04 -5.84
CA PHE A 171 15.09 0.28 -4.47
C PHE A 171 16.38 1.11 -4.38
N SER A 172 17.42 0.74 -5.13
CA SER A 172 18.70 1.49 -5.08
C SER A 172 18.59 2.92 -5.59
N LEU A 173 17.79 3.15 -6.65
CA LEU A 173 17.59 4.47 -7.23
C LEU A 173 16.78 5.36 -6.29
N LEU A 174 15.69 4.84 -5.72
CA LEU A 174 14.84 5.56 -4.77
C LEU A 174 15.56 5.87 -3.47
N ALA A 175 16.45 4.98 -3.01
CA ALA A 175 17.27 5.23 -1.82
C ALA A 175 18.20 6.43 -2.01
N LYS A 176 18.75 6.62 -3.21
CA LYS A 176 19.58 7.79 -3.55
C LYS A 176 18.78 9.09 -3.59
N ILE A 177 17.55 9.02 -4.10
CA ILE A 177 16.63 10.17 -4.06
C ILE A 177 16.26 10.51 -2.62
N GLY A 178 15.89 9.52 -1.80
CA GLY A 178 15.60 9.74 -0.37
C GLY A 178 16.80 10.30 0.40
N GLU A 179 18.02 9.84 0.09
CA GLU A 179 19.27 10.39 0.66
C GLU A 179 19.45 11.87 0.32
N TYR A 180 19.22 12.24 -0.94
CA TYR A 180 19.28 13.62 -1.40
C TYR A 180 18.25 14.50 -0.66
N LEU A 181 16.99 14.05 -0.60
CA LEU A 181 15.90 14.81 0.02
C LEU A 181 16.13 15.00 1.53
N SER A 182 16.65 13.99 2.23
CA SER A 182 16.96 14.12 3.67
C SER A 182 18.03 15.19 3.94
N LYS A 183 18.94 15.44 2.98
CA LYS A 183 20.00 16.44 3.11
C LYS A 183 19.60 17.84 2.64
N ASN A 184 18.73 17.94 1.64
CA ASN A 184 18.47 19.20 0.94
C ASN A 184 17.07 19.78 1.20
N GLU A 185 16.09 18.96 1.59
CA GLU A 185 14.70 19.40 1.76
C GLU A 185 14.27 19.39 3.22
N VAL A 186 13.50 20.41 3.63
CA VAL A 186 12.98 20.53 5.02
C VAL A 186 11.66 19.76 5.19
N GLY A 187 10.83 19.70 4.15
CA GLY A 187 9.49 19.10 4.18
C GLY A 187 9.48 17.60 4.52
N ARG A 188 8.28 17.09 4.85
CA ARG A 188 8.03 15.64 4.95
C ARG A 188 7.74 15.09 3.57
N GLY A 189 8.16 13.85 3.33
CA GLY A 189 8.08 13.22 2.03
C GLY A 189 8.18 11.71 2.14
N ILE A 190 7.55 10.96 1.23
CA ILE A 190 7.52 9.50 1.26
C ILE A 190 8.94 8.95 1.16
N LEU A 191 9.74 9.43 0.19
CA LEU A 191 11.10 8.92 -0.02
C LEU A 191 12.05 9.39 1.07
N LYS A 192 11.90 10.63 1.54
CA LYS A 192 12.65 11.14 2.69
C LYS A 192 12.36 10.36 3.97
N SER A 193 11.10 10.23 4.36
CA SER A 193 10.68 9.46 5.54
C SER A 193 11.15 8.01 5.43
N ALA A 194 11.00 7.39 4.26
CA ALA A 194 11.44 6.01 4.03
C ALA A 194 12.96 5.87 4.21
N PHE A 195 13.75 6.80 3.67
CA PHE A 195 15.21 6.81 3.84
C PHE A 195 15.61 6.98 5.31
N GLU A 196 15.05 7.97 6.00
CA GLU A 196 15.35 8.27 7.41
C GLU A 196 14.95 7.13 8.36
N LYS A 197 13.86 6.42 8.04
CA LYS A 197 13.38 5.25 8.78
C LYS A 197 13.95 3.92 8.28
N LYS A 198 14.79 3.94 7.25
CA LYS A 198 15.39 2.74 6.63
C LYS A 198 14.34 1.73 6.12
N VAL A 199 13.21 2.24 5.65
CA VAL A 199 12.14 1.45 5.03
C VAL A 199 12.42 1.37 3.52
N PRO A 200 12.64 0.17 2.94
CA PRO A 200 12.83 0.02 1.50
C PRO A 200 11.54 0.35 0.74
N VAL A 201 11.69 1.04 -0.39
CA VAL A 201 10.62 1.33 -1.33
C VAL A 201 10.93 0.61 -2.64
N TYR A 202 9.99 -0.19 -3.13
CA TYR A 202 10.09 -0.87 -4.42
C TYR A 202 9.02 -0.37 -5.40
N ILE A 203 9.39 -0.26 -6.67
CA ILE A 203 8.47 -0.06 -7.79
C ILE A 203 8.65 -1.22 -8.76
N PRO A 204 7.83 -2.27 -8.68
CA PRO A 204 8.03 -3.45 -9.53
C PRO A 204 7.86 -3.17 -11.03
N ALA A 205 6.96 -2.26 -11.38
CA ALA A 205 6.75 -1.78 -12.74
C ALA A 205 7.44 -0.42 -12.93
N PHE A 206 8.75 -0.35 -12.66
CA PHE A 206 9.51 0.91 -12.68
C PHE A 206 9.44 1.63 -14.03
N THR A 207 9.54 0.89 -15.12
CA THR A 207 9.51 1.44 -16.49
C THR A 207 8.12 1.98 -16.89
N ASP A 208 7.08 1.69 -16.11
CA ASP A 208 5.72 2.23 -16.26
C ASP A 208 5.53 3.42 -15.31
N SER A 209 6.43 4.40 -15.40
CA SER A 209 6.39 5.63 -14.62
C SER A 209 7.30 6.71 -15.18
N GLU A 210 7.05 7.97 -14.80
CA GLU A 210 7.93 9.10 -15.15
C GLU A 210 9.37 8.85 -14.68
N LEU A 211 9.58 8.31 -13.47
CA LEU A 211 10.91 7.92 -12.99
C LEU A 211 11.62 6.94 -13.94
N GLY A 212 10.87 6.02 -14.55
CA GLY A 212 11.38 5.11 -15.56
C GLY A 212 11.70 5.78 -16.88
N LEU A 213 10.89 6.77 -17.30
CA LEU A 213 11.11 7.60 -18.48
C LEU A 213 12.34 8.49 -18.29
N ASP A 214 12.47 9.15 -17.15
CA ASP A 214 13.63 9.94 -16.74
C ASP A 214 14.90 9.08 -16.78
N PHE A 215 14.86 7.85 -16.23
CA PHE A 215 16.00 6.94 -16.29
C PHE A 215 16.41 6.59 -17.73
N ALA A 216 15.43 6.39 -18.61
CA ALA A 216 15.68 6.13 -20.03
C ALA A 216 16.25 7.36 -20.76
N ILE A 217 15.73 8.56 -20.49
CA ILE A 217 16.22 9.84 -21.03
C ILE A 217 17.63 10.10 -20.54
N TYR A 218 17.88 9.93 -19.25
CA TYR A 218 19.20 10.09 -18.64
C TYR A 218 20.25 9.18 -19.29
N ASN A 219 19.89 7.92 -19.58
CA ASN A 219 20.75 7.02 -20.32
C ASN A 219 21.08 7.51 -21.74
N ARG A 220 20.13 8.15 -22.43
CA ARG A 220 20.41 8.80 -23.73
C ARG A 220 21.36 9.98 -23.56
N ILE A 221 21.19 10.79 -22.52
CA ILE A 221 22.08 11.91 -22.20
C ILE A 221 23.50 11.40 -21.89
N ARG A 222 23.64 10.29 -21.17
CA ARG A 222 24.96 9.67 -20.91
C ARG A 222 25.63 9.24 -22.20
N GLN A 223 24.89 8.60 -23.11
CA GLN A 223 25.41 8.15 -24.40
C GLN A 223 25.91 9.32 -25.27
N THR A 224 25.19 10.44 -25.32
CA THR A 224 25.65 11.63 -26.07
C THR A 224 26.91 12.25 -25.46
N LYS A 225 27.14 12.06 -24.15
CA LYS A 225 28.37 12.45 -23.43
C LYS A 225 29.48 11.39 -23.49
N GLY A 226 29.31 10.32 -24.26
CA GLY A 226 30.29 9.23 -24.36
C GLY A 226 30.44 8.36 -23.11
N LYS A 227 29.49 8.45 -22.15
CA LYS A 227 29.45 7.62 -20.94
C LYS A 227 28.64 6.34 -21.21
N SER A 228 29.03 5.24 -20.56
CA SER A 228 28.23 3.99 -20.56
C SER A 228 26.86 4.22 -19.92
N PRO A 229 25.78 3.63 -20.46
CA PRO A 229 24.46 3.71 -19.84
C PRO A 229 24.47 2.98 -18.49
N LEU A 230 23.69 3.49 -17.54
CA LEU A 230 23.35 2.79 -16.30
C LEU A 230 22.49 1.58 -16.63
N ARG A 231 22.84 0.43 -16.04
CA ARG A 231 22.07 -0.80 -16.20
C ARG A 231 20.97 -0.86 -15.15
N PHE A 232 19.82 -1.42 -15.52
CA PHE A 232 18.71 -1.66 -14.62
C PHE A 232 18.37 -3.16 -14.57
N ASN A 233 18.20 -3.71 -13.37
CA ASN A 233 17.79 -5.09 -13.16
C ASN A 233 16.69 -5.16 -12.10
N PRO A 234 15.42 -5.36 -12.49
CA PRO A 234 14.30 -5.44 -11.55
C PRO A 234 14.31 -6.71 -10.69
N LEU A 235 15.08 -7.74 -11.06
CA LEU A 235 15.19 -8.95 -10.25
C LEU A 235 15.94 -8.69 -8.94
N LEU A 236 16.81 -7.67 -8.88
CA LEU A 236 17.46 -7.29 -7.62
C LEU A 236 16.45 -6.85 -6.55
N ASP A 237 15.37 -6.15 -6.96
CA ASP A 237 14.29 -5.78 -6.05
C ASP A 237 13.53 -7.03 -5.56
N LEU A 238 13.29 -7.99 -6.46
CA LEU A 238 12.61 -9.24 -6.12
C LEU A 238 13.43 -10.05 -5.12
N GLU A 239 14.74 -10.19 -5.33
CA GLU A 239 15.64 -10.93 -4.43
C GLU A 239 15.79 -10.22 -3.07
N ASP A 240 15.97 -8.91 -3.04
CA ASP A 240 16.05 -8.15 -1.78
C ASP A 240 14.75 -8.27 -0.96
N TYR A 241 13.59 -8.10 -1.60
CA TYR A 241 12.29 -8.30 -0.96
C TYR A 241 12.09 -9.75 -0.50
N THR A 242 12.52 -10.73 -1.31
CA THR A 242 12.44 -12.15 -0.98
C THR A 242 13.20 -12.48 0.28
N ASN A 243 14.43 -11.99 0.40
CA ASN A 243 15.28 -12.20 1.57
C ASN A 243 14.64 -11.62 2.85
N ARG A 244 14.06 -10.41 2.76
CA ARG A 244 13.34 -9.79 3.88
C ARG A 244 12.17 -10.63 4.35
N VAL A 245 11.30 -11.05 3.43
CA VAL A 245 10.11 -11.87 3.76
C VAL A 245 10.48 -13.26 4.26
N ALA A 246 11.48 -13.91 3.66
CA ALA A 246 11.93 -15.25 4.08
C ALA A 246 12.46 -15.26 5.52
N SER A 247 13.11 -14.16 5.94
CA SER A 247 13.63 -13.97 7.29
C SER A 247 12.55 -13.70 8.34
N ALA A 248 11.38 -13.19 7.94
CA ALA A 248 10.28 -12.90 8.85
C ALA A 248 9.63 -14.18 9.39
N LYS A 249 9.16 -14.12 10.64
CA LYS A 249 8.38 -15.19 11.26
C LYS A 249 6.91 -15.12 10.83
N TYR A 250 6.33 -13.92 10.86
CA TYR A 250 5.02 -13.64 10.28
C TYR A 250 5.11 -12.44 9.35
N THR A 251 4.20 -12.38 8.38
CA THR A 251 4.01 -11.19 7.55
C THR A 251 2.58 -10.70 7.61
N GLY A 252 2.45 -9.38 7.60
CA GLY A 252 1.20 -8.65 7.44
C GLY A 252 1.26 -7.77 6.21
N ILE A 253 0.11 -7.55 5.56
CA ILE A 253 0.00 -6.64 4.42
C ILE A 253 -1.00 -5.53 4.71
N PHE A 254 -0.65 -4.28 4.38
CA PHE A 254 -1.57 -3.15 4.38
C PHE A 254 -1.69 -2.62 2.94
N THR A 255 -2.87 -2.73 2.36
CA THR A 255 -3.09 -2.48 0.94
C THR A 255 -4.04 -1.30 0.73
N ILE A 256 -3.58 -0.31 -0.04
CA ILE A 256 -4.42 0.70 -0.68
C ILE A 256 -4.49 0.38 -2.17
N GLY A 257 -5.72 0.16 -2.67
CA GLY A 257 -5.97 -0.22 -4.05
C GLY A 257 -5.58 -1.68 -4.36
N GLY A 258 -4.87 -1.89 -5.45
CA GLY A 258 -4.45 -3.21 -5.91
C GLY A 258 -3.37 -3.17 -6.99
N GLY A 259 -3.63 -3.84 -8.11
CA GLY A 259 -2.71 -3.89 -9.26
C GLY A 259 -1.35 -4.52 -8.94
N VAL A 260 -0.32 -4.03 -9.64
CA VAL A 260 1.06 -4.56 -9.55
C VAL A 260 1.60 -4.56 -8.12
N PRO A 261 1.52 -3.46 -7.32
CA PRO A 261 2.09 -3.46 -5.98
C PRO A 261 1.57 -4.57 -5.08
N ARG A 262 0.23 -4.78 -5.09
CA ARG A 262 -0.40 -5.82 -4.29
C ARG A 262 -0.01 -7.22 -4.76
N ASN A 263 -0.11 -7.51 -6.05
CA ASN A 263 0.18 -8.85 -6.55
C ASN A 263 1.67 -9.19 -6.43
N TRP A 264 2.56 -8.25 -6.73
CA TRP A 264 4.00 -8.43 -6.62
C TRP A 264 4.43 -8.67 -5.16
N ALA A 265 3.82 -7.97 -4.19
CA ALA A 265 4.06 -8.25 -2.77
C ALA A 265 3.66 -9.69 -2.39
N GLN A 266 2.53 -10.17 -2.90
CA GLN A 266 1.93 -11.44 -2.51
C GLN A 266 2.53 -12.66 -3.22
N GLN A 267 3.10 -12.49 -4.42
CA GLN A 267 3.68 -13.59 -5.20
C GLN A 267 4.86 -14.26 -4.49
N ILE A 268 5.38 -13.64 -3.43
CA ILE A 268 6.49 -14.15 -2.65
C ILE A 268 6.23 -15.55 -2.06
N GLY A 269 5.00 -15.84 -1.62
CA GLY A 269 4.63 -17.17 -1.14
C GLY A 269 4.84 -18.26 -2.21
N PRO A 270 4.16 -18.14 -3.38
CA PRO A 270 4.42 -19.01 -4.54
C PRO A 270 5.89 -19.08 -4.96
N TYR A 271 6.61 -17.96 -4.90
CA TYR A 271 8.01 -17.89 -5.32
C TYR A 271 8.94 -18.68 -4.39
N LEU A 272 8.81 -18.51 -3.07
CA LEU A 272 9.54 -19.30 -2.08
C LEU A 272 9.23 -20.79 -2.20
N GLU A 273 7.97 -21.15 -2.46
CA GLU A 273 7.57 -22.54 -2.70
C GLU A 273 8.24 -23.10 -3.97
N ALA A 274 8.34 -22.30 -5.04
CA ALA A 274 9.00 -22.70 -6.27
C ALA A 274 10.52 -22.88 -6.09
N ILE A 275 11.18 -22.03 -5.31
CA ILE A 275 12.61 -22.18 -4.95
C ILE A 275 12.83 -23.50 -4.22
N TYR A 276 12.06 -23.76 -3.16
CA TYR A 276 12.19 -25.01 -2.40
C TYR A 276 11.95 -26.24 -3.28
N ARG A 277 10.96 -26.22 -4.17
CA ARG A 277 10.68 -27.35 -5.08
C ARG A 277 11.80 -27.61 -6.09
N ARG A 278 12.46 -26.57 -6.58
CA ARG A 278 13.47 -26.69 -7.65
C ARG A 278 14.88 -26.96 -7.10
N PHE A 279 15.20 -26.38 -5.96
CA PHE A 279 16.56 -26.38 -5.42
C PHE A 279 16.68 -27.01 -4.02
N GLY A 280 15.56 -27.28 -3.34
CA GLY A 280 15.58 -27.77 -1.96
C GLY A 280 16.00 -26.71 -0.93
N GLU A 281 16.10 -25.45 -1.34
CA GLU A 281 16.55 -24.34 -0.52
C GLU A 281 15.38 -23.65 0.20
N GLY A 282 15.61 -23.14 1.41
CA GLY A 282 14.61 -22.42 2.21
C GLY A 282 13.74 -23.33 3.08
N LYS A 283 12.57 -22.81 3.50
CA LYS A 283 11.62 -23.51 4.39
C LYS A 283 10.65 -24.35 3.57
N LYS A 284 10.42 -25.61 4.01
CA LYS A 284 9.42 -26.50 3.41
C LYS A 284 7.99 -25.93 3.49
N ASP A 285 7.69 -25.22 4.57
CA ASP A 285 6.49 -24.38 4.70
C ASP A 285 6.91 -22.91 4.49
N PRO A 286 6.69 -22.34 3.30
CA PRO A 286 7.18 -21.01 2.96
C PRO A 286 6.42 -19.93 3.74
N THR A 287 7.07 -18.79 3.97
CA THR A 287 6.42 -17.64 4.62
C THR A 287 5.23 -17.16 3.79
N ARG A 288 4.07 -16.99 4.45
CA ARG A 288 2.81 -16.49 3.87
C ARG A 288 2.24 -15.38 4.73
N PHE A 289 1.40 -14.53 4.14
CA PHE A 289 0.73 -13.46 4.88
C PHE A 289 -0.26 -14.04 5.89
N LYS A 290 0.05 -13.84 7.17
CA LYS A 290 -0.84 -14.15 8.29
C LYS A 290 -1.92 -13.09 8.43
N TYR A 291 -1.54 -11.84 8.22
CA TYR A 291 -2.42 -10.70 8.43
C TYR A 291 -2.66 -9.88 7.16
N GLY A 292 -3.80 -9.20 7.07
CA GLY A 292 -4.10 -8.34 5.92
C GLY A 292 -5.16 -7.26 6.17
N ILE A 293 -4.90 -6.05 5.69
CA ILE A 293 -5.88 -4.97 5.54
C ILE A 293 -5.93 -4.57 4.07
N ARG A 294 -7.12 -4.55 3.47
CA ARG A 294 -7.32 -4.00 2.12
C ARG A 294 -8.35 -2.88 2.16
N ILE A 295 -7.99 -1.72 1.63
CA ILE A 295 -8.93 -0.64 1.30
C ILE A 295 -8.95 -0.48 -0.22
N CYS A 296 -10.01 -0.95 -0.86
CA CYS A 296 -10.14 -0.93 -2.31
C CYS A 296 -11.61 -1.07 -2.70
N PRO A 297 -12.18 -0.15 -3.50
CA PRO A 297 -13.60 -0.24 -3.89
C PRO A 297 -13.87 -1.27 -4.99
N GLU A 298 -12.82 -1.83 -5.63
CA GLU A 298 -12.97 -2.70 -6.79
C GLU A 298 -13.70 -4.01 -6.43
N PRO A 299 -14.80 -4.35 -7.12
CA PRO A 299 -15.55 -5.56 -6.83
C PRO A 299 -14.85 -6.80 -7.40
N MET A 300 -14.98 -7.93 -6.70
CA MET A 300 -14.31 -9.19 -7.07
C MET A 300 -14.70 -9.74 -8.46
N HIS A 301 -15.94 -9.49 -8.92
CA HIS A 301 -16.46 -10.09 -10.16
C HIS A 301 -15.88 -9.46 -11.44
N TRP A 302 -15.13 -8.36 -11.34
CA TRP A 302 -14.38 -7.81 -12.48
C TRP A 302 -13.15 -8.65 -12.83
N GLY A 303 -12.72 -9.56 -11.95
CA GLY A 303 -11.59 -10.46 -12.21
C GLY A 303 -10.22 -9.78 -12.17
N GLY A 304 -10.15 -8.52 -11.72
CA GLY A 304 -8.91 -7.77 -11.56
C GLY A 304 -8.13 -8.15 -10.30
N LEU A 305 -6.81 -7.90 -10.33
CA LEU A 305 -5.92 -8.14 -9.19
C LEU A 305 -6.24 -7.24 -7.98
N SER A 306 -6.93 -6.11 -8.17
CA SER A 306 -7.35 -5.27 -7.05
C SER A 306 -8.57 -5.84 -6.34
N GLY A 307 -9.53 -6.39 -7.10
CA GLY A 307 -10.77 -6.96 -6.57
C GLY A 307 -10.63 -8.33 -5.88
N CYS A 308 -9.58 -9.12 -6.17
CA CYS A 308 -9.46 -10.48 -5.62
C CYS A 308 -9.39 -10.52 -4.09
N THR A 309 -10.08 -11.46 -3.46
CA THR A 309 -10.20 -11.51 -1.98
C THR A 309 -8.97 -12.13 -1.34
N TYR A 310 -8.73 -11.86 -0.04
CA TYR A 310 -7.70 -12.60 0.70
C TYR A 310 -8.01 -14.09 0.81
N SER A 311 -9.30 -14.46 0.79
CA SER A 311 -9.73 -15.86 0.74
C SER A 311 -9.29 -16.56 -0.53
N GLU A 312 -9.37 -15.89 -1.68
CA GLU A 312 -8.81 -16.39 -2.93
C GLU A 312 -7.28 -16.50 -2.83
N GLY A 313 -6.61 -15.52 -2.20
CA GLY A 313 -5.17 -15.58 -1.95
C GLY A 313 -4.70 -16.83 -1.19
N VAL A 314 -5.54 -17.45 -0.36
CA VAL A 314 -5.23 -18.72 0.31
C VAL A 314 -5.03 -19.85 -0.72
N SER A 315 -5.85 -19.94 -1.78
CA SER A 315 -5.71 -21.02 -2.78
C SER A 315 -4.41 -20.95 -3.56
N TRP A 316 -3.82 -19.75 -3.65
CA TRP A 316 -2.52 -19.51 -4.27
C TRP A 316 -1.34 -19.70 -3.31
N GLY A 317 -1.59 -20.04 -2.04
CA GLY A 317 -0.53 -20.09 -1.02
C GLY A 317 0.05 -18.72 -0.67
N LYS A 318 -0.70 -17.62 -0.89
CA LYS A 318 -0.28 -16.25 -0.54
C LYS A 318 -0.62 -15.92 0.92
N PHE A 319 -1.70 -16.48 1.45
CA PHE A 319 -2.23 -16.19 2.80
C PHE A 319 -2.42 -17.45 3.64
N ILE A 320 -2.31 -17.28 4.95
CA ILE A 320 -2.71 -18.29 5.94
C ILE A 320 -4.24 -18.24 6.10
N PRO A 321 -4.95 -19.39 6.04
CA PRO A 321 -6.40 -19.42 6.21
C PRO A 321 -6.81 -19.07 7.65
N LYS A 322 -8.03 -18.54 7.82
CA LYS A 322 -8.56 -18.15 9.15
C LYS A 322 -8.51 -19.27 10.19
N LYS A 323 -8.77 -20.52 9.78
CA LYS A 323 -8.70 -21.71 10.65
C LYS A 323 -7.30 -22.00 11.20
N GLU A 324 -6.25 -21.49 10.56
CA GLU A 324 -4.84 -21.65 10.94
C GLU A 324 -4.27 -20.35 11.55
N GLY A 325 -5.14 -19.40 11.93
CA GLY A 325 -4.74 -18.15 12.58
C GLY A 325 -4.56 -16.96 11.65
N GLY A 326 -4.95 -17.07 10.38
CA GLY A 326 -5.02 -15.91 9.48
C GLY A 326 -6.07 -14.89 9.94
N LEU A 327 -5.72 -13.60 9.94
CA LEU A 327 -6.60 -12.51 10.39
C LEU A 327 -6.57 -11.34 9.41
N TRP A 328 -7.69 -11.07 8.75
CA TRP A 328 -7.76 -10.09 7.66
C TRP A 328 -9.07 -9.33 7.63
N ALA A 329 -9.02 -8.08 7.18
CA ALA A 329 -10.16 -7.20 6.95
C ALA A 329 -10.11 -6.59 5.55
N GLU A 330 -11.27 -6.51 4.89
CA GLU A 330 -11.42 -5.97 3.54
C GLU A 330 -12.50 -4.87 3.55
N VAL A 331 -12.08 -3.64 3.25
CA VAL A 331 -12.90 -2.43 3.24
C VAL A 331 -13.13 -2.01 1.79
N LEU A 332 -14.33 -2.27 1.28
CA LEU A 332 -14.74 -1.88 -0.07
C LEU A 332 -15.15 -0.41 -0.09
N CYS A 333 -14.17 0.49 -0.03
CA CYS A 333 -14.36 1.93 0.04
C CYS A 333 -13.25 2.67 -0.72
N ASP A 334 -13.54 3.91 -1.12
CA ASP A 334 -12.52 4.85 -1.57
C ASP A 334 -11.48 5.07 -0.46
N ALA A 335 -10.21 4.93 -0.82
CA ALA A 335 -9.10 5.10 0.12
C ALA A 335 -9.02 6.51 0.68
N THR A 336 -9.39 7.54 -0.10
CA THR A 336 -9.38 8.93 0.34
C THR A 336 -10.36 9.21 1.49
N ILE A 337 -11.35 8.33 1.67
CA ILE A 337 -12.30 8.38 2.79
C ILE A 337 -11.82 7.48 3.93
N ALA A 338 -11.64 6.19 3.66
CA ALA A 338 -11.44 5.20 4.71
C ALA A 338 -10.02 5.21 5.31
N TRP A 339 -9.00 5.49 4.51
CA TRP A 339 -7.60 5.41 4.94
C TRP A 339 -7.23 6.42 6.05
N PRO A 340 -7.47 7.74 5.92
CA PRO A 340 -7.12 8.69 6.98
C PRO A 340 -7.90 8.43 8.27
N ILE A 341 -9.17 8.04 8.17
CA ILE A 341 -10.03 7.67 9.31
C ILE A 341 -9.43 6.49 10.08
N LEU A 342 -9.06 5.42 9.35
CA LEU A 342 -8.47 4.22 9.94
C LEU A 342 -7.14 4.53 10.62
N ILE A 343 -6.22 5.22 9.93
CA ILE A 343 -4.90 5.52 10.49
C ILE A 343 -5.01 6.43 11.70
N LYS A 344 -5.89 7.43 11.68
CA LYS A 344 -6.10 8.30 12.83
C LYS A 344 -6.66 7.55 14.05
N ALA A 345 -7.64 6.67 13.84
CA ALA A 345 -8.18 5.81 14.91
C ALA A 345 -7.12 4.88 15.52
N VAL A 346 -6.25 4.31 14.68
CA VAL A 346 -5.13 3.46 15.13
C VAL A 346 -4.14 4.27 15.96
N ILE A 347 -3.78 5.47 15.50
CA ILE A 347 -2.91 6.38 16.24
C ILE A 347 -3.51 6.71 17.61
N GLU A 348 -4.78 7.10 17.67
CA GLU A 348 -5.47 7.42 18.92
C GLU A 348 -5.46 6.24 19.89
N ARG A 349 -5.71 5.02 19.41
CA ARG A 349 -5.66 3.82 20.23
C ARG A 349 -4.27 3.56 20.80
N LEU A 350 -3.25 3.55 19.95
CA LEU A 350 -1.89 3.24 20.38
C LEU A 350 -1.33 4.33 21.32
N ASP A 351 -1.65 5.60 21.05
CA ASP A 351 -1.24 6.72 21.91
C ASP A 351 -1.93 6.63 23.29
N LYS A 352 -3.23 6.29 23.37
CA LYS A 352 -3.95 6.04 24.64
C LYS A 352 -3.34 4.89 25.45
N GLU A 353 -2.88 3.85 24.76
CA GLU A 353 -2.23 2.69 25.38
C GLU A 353 -0.74 2.93 25.71
N GLY A 354 -0.16 4.06 25.28
CA GLY A 354 1.28 4.33 25.40
C GLY A 354 2.15 3.37 24.58
N PHE A 355 1.58 2.72 23.55
CA PHE A 355 2.28 1.76 22.71
C PHE A 355 3.02 2.46 21.57
N LYS A 356 4.31 2.13 21.39
CA LYS A 356 5.10 2.52 20.22
C LYS A 356 5.74 1.28 19.61
N ARG A 357 5.48 1.06 18.32
CA ARG A 357 6.16 0.01 17.55
C ARG A 357 7.64 0.38 17.42
N LYS A 358 8.50 -0.61 17.65
CA LYS A 358 9.95 -0.43 17.57
C LYS A 358 10.42 -0.48 16.14
#